data_AF-A0AAE8QRS1-F1
#
_entry.id   AF-A0AAE8QRS1-F1
#
_cell.length_a   1.000
_cell.length_b   1.000
_cell.length_c   1.000
_cell.angle_alpha   90.00
_cell.angle_beta   90.00
_cell.angle_gamma   90.00
#
_symmetry.space_group_name_H-M   'P 1'
#
loop_
_entity.id
_entity.type
_entity.pdbx_description
1 polymer ?
#
loop_
_entity_poly.entity_id
_entity_poly.type
_entity_poly.pdbx_seq_one_letter_code
_entity_poly.pdbx_strand_id
1 'polypeptide(L)'
;MSESKQQVKLLQWFAVALFFQFIYLNVFKYANLLQDILVYGAYLKSLSFYKEKTPISKYMACAMILALMSTFFSSHLLFYWSTVLIQGIKLLIIMEFGKILLSIEQKHDIQGSTTRVMKKYIAIAFAVIISWTLLMNVTSDWQMGLLFLGALLLLAVNIRLFVHVLALRKHVKNKSFVVTYLQK
;
A
#
# COMPACT_ATOMS: atom_id res chain seq x y z
N MET A 1 19.03 11.21 16.28
CA MET A 1 18.59 11.49 14.89
C MET A 1 17.34 12.33 14.98
N SER A 2 17.28 13.52 14.37
CA SER A 2 16.12 14.43 14.49
C SER A 2 14.84 13.74 14.01
N GLU A 3 13.71 13.99 14.67
CA GLU A 3 12.40 13.40 14.37
C GLU A 3 12.01 13.57 12.88
N SER A 4 12.35 14.74 12.30
CA SER A 4 12.19 15.03 10.87
C SER A 4 12.98 14.08 9.96
N LYS A 5 14.23 13.72 10.31
CA LYS A 5 15.04 12.75 9.54
C LYS A 5 14.45 11.35 9.61
N GLN A 6 13.81 10.97 10.71
CA GLN A 6 13.09 9.68 10.82
C GLN A 6 11.85 9.66 9.92
N GLN A 7 11.06 10.73 9.90
CA GLN A 7 9.86 10.84 9.05
C GLN A 7 10.21 10.85 7.55
N VAL A 8 11.29 11.51 7.13
CA VAL A 8 11.73 11.46 5.72
C VAL A 8 12.13 10.04 5.31
N LYS A 9 12.80 9.29 6.20
CA LYS A 9 13.16 7.88 5.94
C LYS A 9 11.91 6.98 5.87
N LEU A 10 10.95 7.19 6.77
CA LEU A 10 9.65 6.52 6.73
C LEU A 10 8.98 6.73 5.37
N LEU A 11 8.79 7.99 4.95
CA LEU A 11 8.15 8.32 3.67
C LEU A 11 8.93 7.79 2.46
N GLN A 12 10.26 7.76 2.53
CA GLN A 12 11.10 7.18 1.49
C GLN A 12 10.85 5.67 1.33
N TRP A 13 10.89 4.91 2.42
CA TRP A 13 10.66 3.46 2.35
C TRP A 13 9.22 3.12 2.02
N PHE A 14 8.26 3.93 2.46
CA PHE A 14 6.87 3.79 2.04
C PHE A 14 6.69 4.03 0.53
N ALA A 15 7.34 5.06 -0.03
CA ALA A 15 7.37 5.26 -1.47
C ALA A 15 8.02 4.09 -2.23
N VAL A 16 9.11 3.52 -1.70
CA VAL A 16 9.75 2.32 -2.27
C VAL A 16 8.78 1.12 -2.27
N ALA A 17 8.02 0.92 -1.19
CA ALA A 17 7.01 -0.15 -1.12
C ALA A 17 5.91 0.03 -2.18
N LEU A 18 5.37 1.25 -2.31
CA LEU A 18 4.39 1.59 -3.34
C LEU A 18 4.97 1.42 -4.75
N PHE A 19 6.25 1.75 -4.95
CA PHE A 19 6.93 1.53 -6.23
C PHE A 19 7.00 0.05 -6.60
N PHE A 20 7.38 -0.82 -5.65
CA PHE A 20 7.38 -2.26 -5.88
C PHE A 20 5.98 -2.82 -6.14
N GLN A 21 4.93 -2.21 -5.61
CA GLN A 21 3.55 -2.58 -5.95
C GLN A 21 3.16 -2.25 -7.40
N PHE A 22 3.86 -1.32 -8.08
CA PHE A 22 3.61 -1.01 -9.50
C PHE A 22 4.17 -2.04 -10.46
N ILE A 23 5.23 -2.74 -10.05
CA ILE A 23 5.85 -3.77 -10.88
C ILE A 23 4.89 -4.96 -10.91
N TYR A 24 3.92 -4.95 -11.82
CA TYR A 24 2.80 -5.89 -11.83
C TYR A 24 3.26 -7.30 -12.24
N LEU A 25 3.93 -8.02 -11.34
CA LEU A 25 4.41 -9.40 -11.56
C LEU A 25 3.37 -10.47 -11.17
N ASN A 26 2.14 -10.05 -10.86
CA ASN A 26 0.99 -10.90 -10.55
C ASN A 26 0.67 -11.94 -11.65
N VAL A 27 1.22 -11.79 -12.86
CA VAL A 27 1.06 -12.73 -13.99
C VAL A 27 1.91 -14.00 -13.81
N PHE A 28 3.00 -13.95 -13.04
CA PHE A 28 3.86 -15.11 -12.81
C PHE A 28 3.78 -15.55 -11.33
N LYS A 29 3.25 -16.76 -11.11
CA LYS A 29 2.94 -17.32 -9.77
C LYS A 29 4.08 -17.18 -8.75
N TYR A 30 5.33 -17.42 -9.17
CA TYR A 30 6.52 -17.31 -8.31
C TYR A 30 7.10 -15.89 -8.23
N ALA A 31 6.95 -15.08 -9.27
CA ALA A 31 7.39 -13.68 -9.24
C ALA A 31 6.52 -12.85 -8.29
N ASN A 32 5.26 -13.26 -8.11
CA ASN A 32 4.34 -12.65 -7.17
C ASN A 32 4.81 -12.77 -5.71
N LEU A 33 5.35 -13.94 -5.33
CA LEU A 33 5.83 -14.22 -3.98
C LEU A 33 7.08 -13.38 -3.66
N LEU A 34 8.02 -13.28 -4.61
CA LEU A 34 9.19 -12.42 -4.49
C LEU A 34 8.79 -10.94 -4.39
N GLN A 35 7.83 -10.49 -5.21
CA GLN A 35 7.32 -9.13 -5.16
C GLN A 35 6.67 -8.81 -3.81
N ASP A 36 5.82 -9.71 -3.29
CA ASP A 36 5.18 -9.54 -1.99
C ASP A 36 6.22 -9.45 -0.86
N ILE A 37 7.29 -10.26 -0.89
CA ILE A 37 8.40 -10.17 0.06
C ILE A 37 9.08 -8.80 0.00
N LEU A 38 9.37 -8.29 -1.21
CA LEU A 38 9.99 -6.97 -1.38
C LEU A 38 9.08 -5.84 -0.87
N VAL A 39 7.79 -5.89 -1.16
CA VAL A 39 6.79 -4.91 -0.71
C VAL A 39 6.66 -4.93 0.82
N TYR A 40 6.48 -6.11 1.43
CA TYR A 40 6.35 -6.22 2.88
C TYR A 40 7.65 -5.89 3.61
N GLY A 41 8.81 -6.25 3.04
CA GLY A 41 10.12 -5.85 3.54
C GLY A 41 10.28 -4.33 3.57
N ALA A 42 9.86 -3.64 2.50
CA ALA A 42 9.87 -2.20 2.44
C ALA A 42 8.89 -1.55 3.44
N TYR A 43 7.71 -2.14 3.67
CA TYR A 43 6.79 -1.67 4.72
C TYR A 43 7.36 -1.84 6.13
N LEU A 44 7.95 -2.99 6.45
CA LEU A 44 8.62 -3.20 7.74
C LEU A 44 9.78 -2.22 7.93
N LYS A 45 10.54 -1.96 6.87
CA LYS A 45 11.63 -0.97 6.91
C LYS A 45 11.10 0.44 7.13
N SER A 46 10.01 0.82 6.49
CA SER A 46 9.31 2.08 6.74
C SER A 46 8.88 2.20 8.20
N LEU A 47 8.25 1.16 8.75
CA LEU A 47 7.79 1.12 10.14
C LEU A 47 8.91 1.16 11.17
N SER A 48 10.12 0.69 10.84
CA SER A 48 11.28 0.80 11.74
C SER A 48 11.65 2.25 12.10
N PHE A 49 11.18 3.22 11.31
CA PHE A 49 11.35 4.65 11.57
C PHE A 49 10.14 5.30 12.26
N TYR A 50 9.07 4.54 12.52
CA TYR A 50 7.90 4.98 13.27
C TYR A 50 7.96 4.42 14.70
N LYS A 51 7.80 5.29 15.70
CA LYS A 51 7.97 4.90 17.12
C LYS A 51 6.73 4.20 17.70
N GLU A 52 5.55 4.44 17.15
CA GLU A 52 4.31 3.88 17.71
C GLU A 52 4.05 2.47 17.18
N LYS A 53 3.45 1.63 18.02
CA LYS A 53 3.04 0.28 17.63
C LYS A 53 1.84 0.35 16.70
N THR A 54 1.93 -0.34 15.57
CA THR A 54 0.84 -0.43 14.59
C THR A 54 0.52 -1.90 14.30
N PRO A 55 -0.73 -2.24 13.96
CA PRO A 55 -1.13 -3.62 13.65
C PRO A 55 -0.64 -4.10 12.27
N ILE A 56 0.03 -3.24 11.48
CA ILE A 56 0.43 -3.51 10.10
C ILE A 56 1.28 -4.77 9.98
N SER A 57 2.18 -5.04 10.93
CA SER A 57 3.00 -6.26 10.92
C SER A 57 2.16 -7.54 11.00
N LYS A 58 1.08 -7.55 11.79
CA LYS A 58 0.15 -8.67 11.89
C LYS A 58 -0.63 -8.86 10.58
N TYR A 59 -1.05 -7.76 9.95
CA TYR A 59 -1.70 -7.81 8.64
C TYR A 59 -0.78 -8.38 7.57
N MET A 60 0.49 -7.96 7.53
CA MET A 60 1.48 -8.50 6.59
C MET A 60 1.72 -10.00 6.80
N ALA A 61 1.82 -10.45 8.05
CA ALA A 61 1.95 -11.88 8.36
C ALA A 61 0.74 -12.68 7.86
N CYS A 62 -0.48 -12.17 8.09
CA CYS A 62 -1.71 -12.80 7.63
C CYS A 62 -1.77 -12.91 6.10
N ALA A 63 -1.41 -11.82 5.39
CA ALA A 63 -1.36 -11.82 3.92
C ALA A 63 -0.35 -12.83 3.37
N MET A 64 0.84 -12.95 3.99
CA MET A 64 1.84 -13.94 3.56
C MET A 64 1.40 -15.38 3.79
N ILE A 65 0.76 -15.68 4.92
CA ILE A 65 0.20 -17.02 5.19
C ILE A 65 -0.85 -17.37 4.14
N LEU A 66 -1.77 -16.45 3.84
CA LEU A 66 -2.81 -16.65 2.82
C LEU A 66 -2.20 -16.84 1.43
N ALA A 67 -1.19 -16.05 1.06
CA ALA A 67 -0.49 -16.17 -0.21
C ALA A 67 0.20 -17.54 -0.34
N LEU A 68 0.88 -18.00 0.71
CA LEU A 68 1.49 -19.33 0.76
C LEU A 68 0.44 -20.44 0.62
N MET A 69 -0.63 -20.41 1.42
CA MET A 69 -1.70 -21.41 1.33
C MET A 69 -2.32 -21.46 -0.08
N SER A 70 -2.61 -20.30 -0.68
CA SER A 70 -3.14 -20.25 -2.04
C SER A 70 -2.20 -20.77 -3.12
N THR A 71 -0.88 -20.69 -2.88
CA THR A 71 0.14 -21.16 -3.81
C THR A 71 0.27 -22.69 -3.77
N PHE A 72 0.18 -23.28 -2.57
CA PHE A 72 0.28 -24.73 -2.35
C PHE A 72 -1.02 -25.48 -2.65
N PHE A 73 -2.18 -24.91 -2.34
CA PHE A 73 -3.47 -25.57 -2.58
C PHE A 73 -4.03 -25.15 -3.95
N SER A 74 -3.88 -26.04 -4.95
CA SER A 74 -4.21 -25.79 -6.36
C SER A 74 -5.72 -25.83 -6.70
N SER A 75 -6.60 -25.40 -5.80
CA SER A 75 -8.03 -25.28 -6.15
C SER A 75 -8.34 -23.88 -6.67
N HIS A 76 -9.00 -23.80 -7.84
CA HIS A 76 -9.41 -22.53 -8.44
C HIS A 76 -10.26 -21.68 -7.48
N LEU A 77 -11.08 -22.33 -6.65
CA LEU A 77 -11.92 -21.67 -5.65
C LEU A 77 -11.07 -20.96 -4.57
N LEU A 78 -10.04 -21.63 -4.04
CA LEU A 78 -9.11 -21.06 -3.05
C LEU A 78 -8.32 -19.90 -3.66
N PHE A 79 -7.95 -19.99 -4.93
CA PHE A 79 -7.21 -18.92 -5.62
C PHE A 79 -8.01 -17.60 -5.71
N TYR A 80 -9.29 -17.66 -6.07
CA TYR A 80 -10.12 -16.45 -6.15
C TYR A 80 -10.38 -15.83 -4.78
N TRP A 81 -10.80 -16.63 -3.78
CA TRP A 81 -11.06 -16.11 -2.44
C TRP A 81 -9.80 -15.58 -1.76
N SER A 82 -8.66 -16.24 -1.93
CA SER A 82 -7.38 -15.73 -1.41
C SER A 82 -6.98 -14.42 -2.07
N THR A 83 -7.19 -14.25 -3.38
CA THR A 83 -6.93 -12.99 -4.09
C THR A 83 -7.75 -11.83 -3.51
N VAL A 84 -9.04 -12.06 -3.29
CA VAL A 84 -9.95 -11.08 -2.66
C VAL A 84 -9.51 -10.74 -1.23
N LEU A 85 -9.23 -11.77 -0.41
CA LEU A 85 -8.81 -11.60 0.98
C LEU A 85 -7.47 -10.86 1.09
N ILE A 86 -6.48 -11.22 0.26
CA ILE A 86 -5.18 -10.56 0.21
C ILE A 86 -5.35 -9.08 -0.15
N GLN A 87 -6.22 -8.74 -1.10
CA GLN A 87 -6.48 -7.33 -1.39
C GLN A 87 -7.22 -6.59 -0.28
N GLY A 88 -8.13 -7.25 0.44
CA GLY A 88 -8.72 -6.72 1.66
C GLY A 88 -7.67 -6.39 2.72
N ILE A 89 -6.70 -7.28 2.93
CA ILE A 89 -5.60 -7.05 3.88
C ILE A 89 -4.67 -5.93 3.40
N LYS A 90 -4.34 -5.87 2.10
CA LYS A 90 -3.55 -4.78 1.51
C LYS A 90 -4.25 -3.42 1.70
N LEU A 91 -5.58 -3.37 1.59
CA LEU A 91 -6.36 -2.17 1.90
C LEU A 91 -6.22 -1.76 3.37
N LEU A 92 -6.34 -2.69 4.32
CA LEU A 92 -6.14 -2.41 5.75
C LEU A 92 -4.75 -1.87 6.07
N ILE A 93 -3.70 -2.45 5.45
CA ILE A 93 -2.32 -1.97 5.55
C ILE A 93 -2.23 -0.51 5.10
N ILE A 94 -2.77 -0.20 3.91
CA ILE A 94 -2.75 1.16 3.36
C ILE A 94 -3.55 2.14 4.21
N MET A 95 -4.68 1.72 4.80
CA MET A 95 -5.45 2.56 5.72
C MET A 95 -4.64 2.95 6.96
N GLU A 96 -3.92 2.00 7.57
CA GLU A 96 -3.04 2.29 8.71
C GLU A 96 -1.89 3.22 8.32
N PHE A 97 -1.25 3.01 7.17
CA PHE A 97 -0.28 3.97 6.63
C PHE A 97 -0.91 5.35 6.37
N GLY A 98 -2.17 5.41 5.94
CA GLY A 98 -2.93 6.64 5.79
C GLY A 98 -3.05 7.44 7.07
N LYS A 99 -3.27 6.77 8.22
CA LYS A 99 -3.28 7.42 9.54
C LYS A 99 -1.92 8.02 9.89
N ILE A 100 -0.84 7.28 9.60
CA ILE A 100 0.54 7.75 9.81
C ILE A 100 0.83 8.99 8.95
N LEU A 101 0.44 8.97 7.67
CA LEU A 101 0.57 10.12 6.77
C LEU A 101 -0.17 11.34 7.28
N LEU A 102 -1.41 11.16 7.77
CA LEU A 102 -2.23 12.22 8.35
C LEU A 102 -1.58 12.85 9.59
N SER A 103 -1.01 12.02 10.48
CA SER A 103 -0.26 12.48 11.64
C SER A 103 0.97 13.31 11.25
N ILE A 104 1.71 12.87 10.23
CA ILE A 104 2.86 13.62 9.70
C ILE A 104 2.42 14.95 9.08
N GLU A 105 1.33 14.94 8.31
CA GLU A 105 0.76 16.14 7.67
C GLU A 105 0.35 17.19 8.71
N GLN A 106 -0.35 16.77 9.78
CA GLN A 106 -0.74 17.62 10.91
C GLN A 106 0.48 18.20 11.64
N LYS A 107 1.50 17.36 11.93
CA LYS A 107 2.74 17.82 12.61
C LYS A 107 3.52 18.87 11.82
N HIS A 108 3.38 18.88 10.50
CA HIS A 108 4.09 19.82 9.62
C HIS A 108 3.20 20.93 9.11
N ASP A 109 1.98 21.09 9.62
CA ASP A 109 1.01 22.10 9.20
C ASP A 109 0.86 22.17 7.67
N ILE A 110 0.65 20.98 7.07
CA ILE A 110 0.43 20.81 5.64
C ILE A 110 -1.07 20.65 5.40
N GLN A 111 -1.55 21.27 4.34
CA GLN A 111 -2.98 21.38 4.06
C GLN A 111 -3.62 20.03 3.64
N GLY A 112 -4.22 19.32 4.60
CA GLY A 112 -5.29 18.28 4.57
C GLY A 112 -5.53 17.40 3.34
N SER A 113 -4.54 17.18 2.49
CA SER A 113 -4.67 16.50 1.21
C SER A 113 -4.67 14.97 1.36
N THR A 114 -4.05 14.44 2.42
CA THR A 114 -4.01 12.98 2.69
C THR A 114 -5.41 12.41 2.87
N THR A 115 -6.29 13.06 3.63
CA THR A 115 -7.67 12.56 3.87
C THR A 115 -8.45 12.39 2.57
N ARG A 116 -8.31 13.34 1.64
CA ARG A 116 -8.99 13.30 0.34
C ARG A 116 -8.42 12.21 -0.56
N VAL A 117 -7.10 12.03 -0.59
CA VAL A 117 -6.44 10.98 -1.37
C VAL A 117 -6.82 9.59 -0.83
N MET A 118 -6.76 9.42 0.49
CA MET A 118 -7.11 8.16 1.15
C MET A 118 -8.58 7.79 0.98
N LYS A 119 -9.51 8.75 1.08
CA LYS A 119 -10.94 8.48 0.83
C LYS A 119 -11.20 7.94 -0.57
N LYS A 120 -10.55 8.54 -1.59
CA LYS A 120 -10.65 8.06 -2.98
C LYS A 120 -10.01 6.69 -3.17
N TYR A 121 -8.84 6.47 -2.56
CA TYR A 121 -8.17 5.18 -2.57
C TYR A 121 -9.06 4.08 -2.01
N ILE A 122 -9.61 4.29 -0.81
CA ILE A 122 -10.46 3.32 -0.11
C ILE A 122 -11.71 3.01 -0.93
N ALA A 123 -12.40 4.03 -1.45
CA ALA A 123 -13.61 3.83 -2.23
C ALA A 123 -13.36 2.97 -3.49
N ILE A 124 -12.28 3.26 -4.22
CA ILE A 124 -11.94 2.53 -5.45
C ILE A 124 -11.48 1.10 -5.11
N ALA A 125 -10.59 0.94 -4.14
CA ALA A 125 -10.12 -0.38 -3.74
C ALA A 125 -11.26 -1.27 -3.21
N PHE A 126 -12.18 -0.70 -2.44
CA PHE A 126 -13.35 -1.41 -1.93
C PHE A 126 -14.31 -1.82 -3.06
N ALA A 127 -14.55 -0.93 -4.03
CA ALA A 127 -15.34 -1.25 -5.21
C ALA A 127 -14.72 -2.40 -6.03
N VAL A 128 -13.38 -2.40 -6.19
CA VAL A 128 -12.66 -3.49 -6.86
C VAL A 128 -12.79 -4.80 -6.08
N ILE A 129 -12.63 -4.79 -4.75
CA ILE A 129 -12.76 -5.98 -3.90
C ILE A 129 -14.17 -6.58 -4.03
N ILE A 130 -15.22 -5.76 -3.95
CA ILE A 130 -16.61 -6.21 -4.14
C ILE A 130 -16.84 -6.73 -5.56
N SER A 131 -16.27 -6.07 -6.56
CA SER A 131 -16.38 -6.55 -7.94
C SER A 131 -15.73 -7.93 -8.08
N TRP A 132 -14.60 -8.15 -7.43
CA TRP A 132 -13.87 -9.42 -7.49
C TRP A 132 -14.49 -10.55 -6.68
N THR A 133 -15.31 -10.29 -5.65
CA THR A 133 -16.07 -11.37 -4.98
C THR A 133 -17.09 -12.03 -5.91
N LEU A 134 -17.55 -11.33 -6.94
CA LEU A 134 -18.51 -11.83 -7.92
C LEU A 134 -17.87 -12.66 -9.05
N LEU A 135 -16.52 -12.72 -9.13
CA LEU A 135 -15.80 -13.39 -10.22
C LEU A 135 -16.25 -14.85 -10.43
N MET A 136 -16.59 -15.56 -9.36
CA MET A 136 -16.99 -16.97 -9.43
C MET A 136 -18.28 -17.20 -10.24
N ASN A 137 -19.13 -16.19 -10.39
CA ASN A 137 -20.44 -16.31 -11.02
C ASN A 137 -20.45 -15.84 -12.49
N VAL A 138 -19.29 -15.53 -13.06
CA VAL A 138 -19.16 -14.89 -14.37
C VAL A 138 -18.37 -15.80 -15.32
N THR A 139 -18.66 -15.74 -16.62
CA THR A 139 -17.93 -16.49 -17.66
C THR A 139 -16.46 -16.04 -17.79
N SER A 140 -15.58 -16.93 -18.26
CA SER A 140 -14.11 -16.74 -18.25
C SER A 140 -13.61 -15.44 -18.91
N ASP A 141 -14.15 -15.05 -20.07
CA ASP A 141 -13.71 -13.81 -20.76
C ASP A 141 -14.02 -12.55 -19.94
N TRP A 142 -15.22 -12.51 -19.37
CA TRP A 142 -15.66 -11.44 -18.48
C TRP A 142 -14.90 -11.46 -17.14
N GLN A 143 -14.51 -12.64 -16.63
CA GLN A 143 -13.64 -12.75 -15.44
C GLN A 143 -12.28 -12.10 -15.69
N MET A 144 -11.62 -12.40 -16.82
CA MET A 144 -10.34 -11.78 -17.18
C MET A 144 -10.48 -10.27 -17.37
N GLY A 145 -11.56 -9.80 -18.02
CA GLY A 145 -11.84 -8.38 -18.16
C GLY A 145 -12.02 -7.65 -16.83
N LEU A 146 -12.76 -8.24 -15.88
CA LEU A 146 -12.98 -7.66 -14.55
C LEU A 146 -11.69 -7.61 -13.71
N LEU A 147 -10.87 -8.65 -13.80
CA LEU A 147 -9.55 -8.70 -13.17
C LEU A 147 -8.62 -7.62 -13.73
N PHE A 148 -8.58 -7.48 -15.05
CA PHE A 148 -7.76 -6.47 -15.72
C PHE A 148 -8.22 -5.04 -15.40
N LEU A 149 -9.53 -4.77 -15.43
CA LEU A 149 -10.08 -3.46 -15.09
C LEU A 149 -9.80 -3.11 -13.61
N GLY A 150 -10.01 -4.07 -12.70
CA GLY A 150 -9.69 -3.91 -11.29
C GLY A 150 -8.20 -3.64 -11.06
N ALA A 151 -7.33 -4.35 -11.79
CA ALA A 151 -5.88 -4.13 -11.76
C ALA A 151 -5.50 -2.70 -12.17
N LEU A 152 -6.07 -2.20 -13.27
CA LEU A 152 -5.84 -0.84 -13.75
C LEU A 152 -6.32 0.22 -12.76
N LEU A 153 -7.50 0.03 -12.16
CA LEU A 153 -8.03 0.94 -11.15
C LEU A 153 -7.15 0.99 -9.91
N LEU A 154 -6.71 -0.17 -9.41
CA LEU A 154 -5.78 -0.27 -8.29
C LEU A 154 -4.42 0.38 -8.62
N LEU A 155 -3.92 0.18 -9.83
CA LEU A 155 -2.70 0.82 -10.30
C LEU A 155 -2.83 2.35 -10.27
N ALA A 156 -3.92 2.89 -10.81
CA ALA A 156 -4.15 4.34 -10.87
C ALA A 156 -4.20 4.98 -9.47
N VAL A 157 -4.88 4.35 -8.51
CA VAL A 157 -4.94 4.88 -7.13
C VAL A 157 -3.61 4.72 -6.39
N ASN A 158 -2.85 3.65 -6.64
CA ASN A 158 -1.51 3.50 -6.09
C ASN A 158 -0.57 4.59 -6.65
N ILE A 159 -0.64 4.93 -7.95
CA ILE A 159 0.16 6.01 -8.55
C ILE A 159 -0.13 7.33 -7.86
N ARG A 160 -1.42 7.63 -7.66
CA ARG A 160 -1.85 8.84 -6.95
C ARG A 160 -1.30 8.88 -5.51
N LEU A 161 -1.37 7.77 -4.79
CA LEU A 161 -0.85 7.66 -3.43
C LEU A 161 0.67 7.84 -3.39
N PHE A 162 1.39 7.24 -4.34
CA PHE A 162 2.84 7.37 -4.47
C PHE A 162 3.27 8.82 -4.71
N VAL A 163 2.64 9.52 -5.65
CA VAL A 163 2.93 10.94 -5.92
C VAL A 163 2.65 11.79 -4.68
N HIS A 164 1.57 11.51 -3.96
CA HIS A 164 1.25 12.18 -2.70
C HIS A 164 2.34 11.99 -1.63
N VAL A 165 2.81 10.75 -1.44
CA VAL A 165 3.90 10.43 -0.50
C VAL A 165 5.21 11.15 -0.89
N LEU A 166 5.54 11.20 -2.18
CA LEU A 166 6.71 11.93 -2.66
C LEU A 166 6.62 13.44 -2.40
N ALA A 167 5.43 14.03 -2.63
CA ALA A 167 5.19 15.44 -2.35
C ALA A 167 5.32 15.73 -0.84
N LEU A 168 4.73 14.89 0.01
CA LEU A 168 4.85 15.00 1.46
C LEU A 168 6.31 14.88 1.92
N ARG A 169 7.06 13.92 1.38
CA ARG A 169 8.50 13.75 1.67
C ARG A 169 9.30 15.01 1.30
N LYS A 170 9.06 15.58 0.12
CA LYS A 170 9.74 16.81 -0.33
C LYS A 170 9.43 17.97 0.62
N HIS A 171 8.18 18.10 1.05
CA HIS A 171 7.77 19.16 1.97
C HIS A 171 8.41 19.02 3.35
N VAL A 172 8.35 17.83 3.96
CA VAL A 172 8.98 17.54 5.27
C VAL A 172 10.50 17.79 5.20
N LYS A 173 11.15 17.37 4.11
CA LYS A 173 12.59 17.62 3.89
C LYS A 173 12.88 19.13 3.83
N ASN A 174 12.10 19.90 3.07
CA ASN A 174 12.32 21.33 2.92
C ASN A 174 12.10 22.11 4.22
N LYS A 175 11.00 21.86 4.96
CA LYS A 175 10.77 22.49 6.28
C LYS A 175 11.89 22.16 7.27
N SER A 176 12.37 20.90 7.27
CA SER A 176 13.50 20.52 8.13
C SER A 176 14.80 21.26 7.81
N PHE A 177 15.02 21.58 6.53
CA PHE A 177 16.20 22.34 6.09
C PHE A 177 16.10 23.79 6.57
N VAL A 178 14.97 24.47 6.31
CA VAL A 178 14.75 25.88 6.68
C VAL A 178 14.93 26.13 8.19
N VAL A 179 14.41 25.26 9.05
CA VAL A 179 14.57 25.38 10.51
C VAL A 179 16.05 25.26 10.93
N THR A 180 16.85 24.47 10.21
CA THR A 180 18.27 24.29 10.53
C THR A 180 19.12 25.53 10.19
N TYR A 181 18.71 26.34 9.21
CA TYR A 181 19.43 27.57 8.82
C TYR A 181 19.04 28.79 9.65
N LEU A 182 17.83 28.82 10.21
CA LEU A 182 17.38 29.90 11.11
C LEU A 182 17.88 29.74 12.55
N GLN A 183 18.43 28.58 12.91
CA GLN A 183 18.99 28.29 14.24
C GLN A 183 20.53 28.45 14.32
N LYS A 184 21.18 28.92 13.26
CA LYS A 184 22.60 29.31 13.26
C LYS A 184 22.72 30.81 13.29
#